data_AF-A0A0L9UAD9-F1
#
_entry.id   AF-A0A0L9UAD9-F1
#
_cell.length_a   1.000
_cell.length_b   1.000
_cell.length_c   1.000
_cell.angle_alpha   90.00
_cell.angle_beta   90.00
_cell.angle_gamma   90.00
#
_symmetry.space_group_name_H-M   'P 1'
#
loop_
_entity.id
_entity.type
_entity.pdbx_description
1 polymer ?
#
loop_
_entity_poly.entity_id
_entity_poly.type
_entity_poly.pdbx_seq_one_letter_code
_entity_poly.pdbx_strand_id
1 'polypeptide(L)'
;MVVRIRLSRFGCKNKPFYRVMAADSRSPRDGKHIEVLGYYNPLPGQDGGKRMGLNFERVKYWLSVGAQPSEPVERLLFRAGVLPPPPMVAMGRKGGLRDTRPVDALTGRVLNQEKSANEKNNDHEHEAAENPF
;
A
#
# COMPACT_ATOMS: atom_id res chain seq x y z
N MET A 1 19.05 -18.21 -6.61
CA MET A 1 17.85 -18.15 -5.74
C MET A 1 17.50 -16.67 -5.60
N VAL A 2 16.24 -16.28 -5.79
CA VAL A 2 15.82 -14.88 -5.72
C VAL A 2 14.68 -14.76 -4.72
N VAL A 3 14.81 -13.87 -3.74
CA VAL A 3 13.73 -13.55 -2.81
C VAL A 3 12.73 -12.66 -3.54
N ARG A 4 11.46 -13.05 -3.52
CA ARG A 4 10.37 -12.26 -4.06
C ARG A 4 9.43 -11.82 -2.94
N ILE A 5 9.03 -10.56 -2.99
CA ILE A 5 7.92 -10.07 -2.18
C ILE A 5 6.65 -10.33 -2.97
N ARG A 6 5.81 -11.25 -2.49
CA ARG A 6 4.63 -11.74 -3.22
C ARG A 6 3.41 -11.86 -2.32
N LEU A 7 2.24 -11.96 -2.98
CA LEU A 7 0.97 -12.23 -2.33
C LEU A 7 0.74 -13.74 -2.23
N SER A 8 0.52 -14.22 -1.01
CA SER A 8 -0.02 -15.56 -0.77
C SER A 8 -1.52 -15.45 -0.50
N ARG A 9 -2.29 -16.40 -1.05
CA ARG A 9 -3.75 -16.39 -0.97
C ARG A 9 -4.19 -17.17 0.27
N PHE A 10 -4.99 -16.50 1.09
CA PHE A 10 -5.68 -17.03 2.25
C PHE A 10 -7.19 -16.78 2.12
N GLY A 11 -7.95 -17.30 3.07
CA GLY A 11 -9.39 -17.11 3.15
C GLY A 11 -10.20 -18.17 2.42
N CYS A 12 -11.51 -17.93 2.33
CA CYS A 12 -12.47 -18.89 1.83
C CYS A 12 -12.74 -18.71 0.33
N LYS A 13 -13.44 -19.69 -0.27
CA LYS A 13 -14.01 -19.53 -1.61
C LYS A 13 -14.85 -18.26 -1.67
N ASN A 14 -14.70 -17.48 -2.74
CA ASN A 14 -15.37 -16.19 -2.98
C ASN A 14 -15.10 -15.08 -1.93
N LYS A 15 -14.22 -15.31 -0.94
CA LYS A 15 -13.79 -14.32 0.05
C LYS A 15 -12.27 -14.36 0.20
N PRO A 16 -11.52 -13.84 -0.80
CA PRO A 16 -10.06 -13.88 -0.79
C PRO A 16 -9.48 -12.91 0.24
N PHE A 17 -8.46 -13.35 0.95
CA PHE A 17 -7.60 -12.54 1.80
C PHE A 17 -6.16 -12.77 1.36
N TYR A 18 -5.32 -11.74 1.31
CA TYR A 18 -3.92 -11.90 0.90
C TYR A 18 -2.97 -11.51 2.03
N ARG A 19 -1.89 -12.28 2.16
CA ARG A 19 -0.75 -11.92 2.98
C ARG A 19 0.41 -11.52 2.09
N VAL A 20 1.10 -10.46 2.47
CA VAL A 20 2.34 -10.00 1.81
C VAL A 20 3.50 -10.72 2.48
N MET A 21 4.26 -11.50 1.69
CA MET A 21 5.34 -12.34 2.21
C MET A 21 6.62 -12.14 1.43
N ALA A 22 7.75 -12.20 2.12
CA ALA A 22 9.05 -12.46 1.52
C ALA A 22 9.28 -13.97 1.44
N ALA A 23 9.47 -14.51 0.24
CA ALA A 23 9.68 -15.94 0.02
C ALA A 23 10.64 -16.18 -1.16
N ASP A 24 11.27 -17.35 -1.21
CA ASP A 24 12.02 -17.75 -2.42
C ASP A 24 11.05 -17.88 -3.61
N SER A 25 11.46 -17.32 -4.75
CA SER A 25 10.84 -17.51 -6.06
C SER A 25 10.37 -18.94 -6.36
N ARG A 26 11.13 -19.97 -5.96
CA ARG A 26 10.84 -21.38 -6.27
C ARG A 26 9.84 -22.03 -5.31
N SER A 27 9.58 -21.43 -4.15
CA SER A 27 8.68 -22.06 -3.19
C SER A 27 7.22 -21.94 -3.65
N PRO A 28 6.34 -22.91 -3.33
CA PRO A 28 4.92 -22.85 -3.69
C PRO A 28 4.25 -21.57 -3.19
N ARG A 29 3.22 -21.09 -3.89
CA ARG A 29 2.52 -19.81 -3.57
C ARG A 29 2.22 -19.64 -2.09
N ASP A 30 1.61 -20.66 -1.49
CA ASP A 30 1.17 -20.68 -0.08
C ASP A 30 2.05 -21.59 0.79
N GLY A 31 3.28 -21.87 0.33
CA GLY A 31 4.24 -22.73 1.03
C GLY A 31 5.11 -21.97 2.03
N LYS A 32 6.32 -22.50 2.26
CA LYS A 32 7.31 -21.91 3.16
C LYS A 32 7.69 -20.50 2.69
N HIS A 33 7.56 -19.55 3.60
CA HIS A 33 8.00 -18.16 3.47
C HIS A 33 9.11 -17.88 4.49
N ILE A 34 9.86 -16.80 4.26
CA ILE A 34 10.92 -16.34 5.16
C ILE A 34 10.27 -15.46 6.24
N GLU A 35 9.47 -14.49 5.81
CA GLU A 35 8.86 -13.50 6.69
C GLU A 35 7.51 -13.01 6.15
N VAL A 36 6.56 -12.74 7.05
CA VAL A 36 5.29 -12.07 6.73
C VAL A 36 5.46 -10.57 6.94
N LEU A 37 5.30 -9.80 5.87
CA LEU A 37 5.49 -8.34 5.87
C LEU A 37 4.19 -7.58 6.09
N GLY A 38 3.04 -8.23 5.89
CA GLY A 38 1.75 -7.58 6.05
C GLY A 38 0.60 -8.33 5.43
N TYR A 39 -0.49 -7.61 5.17
CA TYR A 39 -1.71 -8.16 4.60
C TYR A 39 -2.39 -7.18 3.65
N TYR A 40 -3.25 -7.73 2.80
CA TYR A 40 -4.09 -7.00 1.87
C TYR A 40 -5.47 -7.67 1.77
N ASN A 41 -6.51 -6.89 2.04
CA ASN A 41 -7.89 -7.27 1.82
C ASN A 41 -8.42 -6.59 0.54
N PRO A 42 -8.68 -7.35 -0.54
CA PRO A 42 -9.19 -6.81 -1.79
C PRO A 42 -10.67 -6.42 -1.70
N LEU A 43 -11.41 -6.96 -0.74
CA LEU A 43 -12.82 -6.67 -0.55
C LEU A 43 -12.97 -5.30 0.11
N PRO A 44 -13.80 -4.41 -0.46
CA PRO A 44 -14.04 -3.11 0.16
C PRO A 44 -14.76 -3.29 1.50
N GLY A 45 -14.36 -2.50 2.49
CA GLY A 45 -15.12 -2.35 3.73
C GLY A 45 -16.38 -1.51 3.52
N GLN A 46 -17.10 -1.23 4.62
CA GLN A 46 -18.24 -0.30 4.61
C GLN A 46 -17.87 1.09 4.05
N ASP A 47 -16.65 1.55 4.33
CA ASP A 47 -16.10 2.82 3.84
C ASP A 47 -15.75 2.82 2.33
N GLY A 48 -15.97 1.71 1.61
CA GLY A 48 -15.60 1.54 0.19
C GLY A 48 -14.08 1.37 -0.07
N GLY A 49 -13.24 1.56 0.95
CA GLY A 49 -11.79 1.41 0.88
C GLY A 49 -11.31 -0.04 0.98
N LYS A 50 -10.20 -0.34 0.28
CA LYS A 50 -9.50 -1.63 0.36
C LYS A 50 -8.44 -1.58 1.44
N ARG A 51 -8.53 -2.48 2.42
CA ARG A 51 -7.66 -2.44 3.60
C ARG A 51 -6.32 -3.11 3.33
N MET A 52 -5.22 -2.48 3.73
CA MET A 52 -3.90 -3.08 3.73
C MET A 52 -3.14 -2.62 4.97
N GLY A 53 -2.27 -3.50 5.46
CA GLY A 53 -1.36 -3.22 6.58
C GLY A 53 0.02 -3.74 6.24
N LEU A 54 1.04 -2.87 6.21
CA LEU A 54 2.41 -3.23 5.88
C LEU A 54 3.38 -2.82 6.98
N ASN A 55 4.34 -3.70 7.30
CA ASN A 55 5.51 -3.33 8.10
C ASN A 55 6.56 -2.67 7.21
N PHE A 56 6.59 -1.33 7.22
CA PHE A 56 7.46 -0.55 6.37
C PHE A 56 8.95 -0.80 6.57
N GLU A 57 9.38 -0.96 7.82
CA GLU A 57 10.79 -1.14 8.15
C GLU A 57 11.33 -2.42 7.47
N ARG A 58 10.57 -3.50 7.61
CA ARG A 58 10.92 -4.79 7.02
C ARG A 58 10.80 -4.79 5.51
N VAL A 59 9.79 -4.14 4.95
CA VAL A 59 9.65 -3.98 3.49
C VAL A 59 10.86 -3.23 2.92
N LYS A 60 11.26 -2.11 3.52
CA LYS A 60 12.42 -1.33 3.08
C LYS A 60 13.71 -2.15 3.16
N TYR A 61 13.89 -2.92 4.24
CA TYR A 61 15.02 -3.85 4.37
C TYR A 61 15.05 -4.89 3.24
N TRP A 62 13.94 -5.55 2.95
CA TRP A 62 13.92 -6.55 1.89
C TRP A 62 14.19 -5.95 0.51
N LEU A 63 13.67 -4.75 0.24
CA LEU A 63 13.98 -4.02 -0.99
C LEU A 63 15.47 -3.65 -1.07
N SER A 64 16.10 -3.23 0.03
CA SER A 64 17.53 -2.88 0.05
C SER A 64 18.45 -4.09 -0.15
N VAL A 65 18.03 -5.27 0.32
CA VAL A 65 18.73 -6.55 0.09
C VAL A 65 18.51 -7.08 -1.34
N GLY A 66 17.71 -6.40 -2.16
CA GLY A 66 17.48 -6.74 -3.57
C GLY A 66 16.32 -7.70 -3.81
N ALA A 67 15.40 -7.85 -2.85
CA ALA A 67 14.18 -8.62 -3.07
C ALA A 67 13.32 -7.97 -4.15
N GLN A 68 12.84 -8.79 -5.09
CA GLN A 68 12.05 -8.31 -6.22
C GLN A 68 10.55 -8.42 -5.91
N PRO A 69 9.80 -7.32 -5.84
CA PRO A 69 8.35 -7.38 -5.67
C PRO A 69 7.68 -8.02 -6.90
N SER A 70 6.46 -8.53 -6.73
CA SER A 70 5.60 -8.90 -7.86
C SER A 70 4.74 -7.71 -8.29
N GLU A 71 4.27 -7.71 -9.54
CA GLU A 71 3.44 -6.63 -10.11
C GLU A 71 2.27 -6.17 -9.20
N PRO A 72 1.45 -7.05 -8.58
CA PRO A 72 0.40 -6.58 -7.67
C PRO A 72 0.96 -5.97 -6.37
N VAL A 73 2.10 -6.44 -5.89
CA VAL A 73 2.78 -5.87 -4.71
C VAL A 73 3.38 -4.51 -5.03
N GLU A 74 3.98 -4.32 -6.21
CA GLU A 74 4.46 -3.02 -6.68
C GLU A 74 3.35 -1.97 -6.66
N ARG A 75 2.14 -2.33 -7.12
CA ARG A 75 0.97 -1.44 -7.07
C ARG A 75 0.55 -1.09 -5.64
N LEU A 76 0.66 -2.03 -4.69
CA LEU A 76 0.37 -1.77 -3.28
C LEU A 76 1.44 -0.86 -2.65
N LEU A 77 2.72 -1.12 -2.93
CA LEU A 77 3.84 -0.32 -2.44
C LEU A 77 3.84 1.10 -3.01
N PHE A 78 3.46 1.26 -4.28
CA PHE A 78 3.24 2.55 -4.90
C PHE A 78 2.12 3.33 -4.18
N ARG A 79 0.98 2.68 -3.93
CA ARG A 79 -0.13 3.31 -3.17
C ARG A 79 0.26 3.66 -1.74
N ALA A 80 1.17 2.91 -1.13
CA ALA A 80 1.74 3.18 0.18
C ALA A 80 2.84 4.26 0.17
N GLY A 81 3.24 4.78 -1.00
CA GLY A 81 4.29 5.80 -1.12
C GLY A 81 5.73 5.28 -0.98
N VAL A 82 5.96 3.96 -1.09
CA VAL A 82 7.30 3.35 -0.92
C VAL A 82 8.06 3.26 -2.24
N LEU A 83 7.37 3.00 -3.34
CA LEU A 83 7.96 2.83 -4.67
C LEU A 83 7.43 3.88 -5.66
N PRO A 84 8.20 4.22 -6.71
CA PRO A 84 7.72 5.05 -7.81
C PRO A 84 6.59 4.36 -8.58
N PRO A 85 5.81 5.11 -9.38
CA PRO A 85 4.74 4.54 -10.19
C PRO A 85 5.30 3.48 -11.16
N PRO A 86 4.70 2.28 -11.24
CA PRO A 86 5.12 1.29 -12.22
C PRO A 86 4.86 1.80 -13.65
N PRO A 87 5.69 1.43 -14.64
CA PRO A 87 5.63 1.99 -15.99
C PRO A 87 4.28 1.74 -16.69
N MET A 88 3.52 0.72 -16.29
CA MET A 88 2.23 0.34 -16.89
C MET A 88 1.00 1.05 -16.29
N VAL A 89 1.18 2.10 -15.48
CA VAL A 89 0.04 2.87 -14.88
C VAL A 89 -0.50 3.98 -15.80
N ALA A 90 -0.01 4.06 -17.05
CA ALA A 90 -0.27 5.17 -17.95
C ALA A 90 -1.76 5.44 -18.32
N MET A 91 -2.63 4.42 -18.39
CA MET A 91 -4.02 4.64 -18.87
C MET A 91 -5.08 3.79 -18.14
N GLY A 92 -6.14 4.45 -17.68
CA GLY A 92 -7.36 3.83 -17.19
C GLY A 92 -8.25 3.31 -18.32
N ARG A 93 -9.31 2.59 -17.95
CA ARG A 93 -10.28 2.07 -18.92
C ARG A 93 -10.99 3.26 -19.57
N LYS A 94 -10.96 3.36 -20.91
CA LYS A 94 -11.40 4.51 -21.72
C LYS A 94 -10.54 5.79 -21.62
N GLY A 95 -9.23 5.66 -21.41
CA GLY A 95 -8.31 6.80 -21.45
C GLY A 95 -8.41 7.76 -20.26
N GLY A 96 -9.20 7.44 -19.24
CA GLY A 96 -9.24 8.19 -17.98
C GLY A 96 -8.02 7.94 -17.09
N LEU A 97 -7.77 8.84 -16.13
CA LEU A 97 -6.72 8.66 -15.13
C LEU A 97 -7.08 7.48 -14.20
N ARG A 98 -6.11 6.61 -13.89
CA ARG A 98 -6.30 5.56 -12.87
C ARG A 98 -6.31 6.20 -11.47
N ASP A 99 -7.04 5.62 -10.52
CA ASP A 99 -7.01 6.06 -9.12
C ASP A 99 -5.62 5.78 -8.51
N THR A 100 -4.79 6.83 -8.46
CA THR A 100 -3.44 6.87 -7.87
C THR A 100 -3.44 7.52 -6.49
N ARG A 101 -4.60 7.74 -5.86
CA ARG A 101 -4.65 8.39 -4.55
C ARG A 101 -3.80 7.61 -3.53
N PRO A 102 -2.95 8.32 -2.76
CA PRO A 102 -2.20 7.70 -1.68
C PRO A 102 -3.13 7.03 -0.67
N VAL A 103 -2.73 5.86 -0.21
CA VAL A 103 -3.47 5.09 0.78
C VAL A 103 -2.62 5.02 2.05
N ASP A 104 -3.21 5.32 3.20
CA ASP A 104 -2.57 5.09 4.49
C ASP A 104 -2.22 3.59 4.59
N ALA A 105 -0.95 3.28 4.80
CA ALA A 105 -0.47 1.91 4.77
C ALA A 105 -0.80 1.11 6.03
N LEU A 106 -1.25 1.76 7.12
CA LEU A 106 -1.67 1.06 8.33
C LEU A 106 -3.16 0.68 8.28
N THR A 107 -4.00 1.60 7.76
CA THR A 107 -5.46 1.43 7.71
C THR A 107 -5.99 1.02 6.34
N GLY A 108 -5.23 1.24 5.27
CA GLY A 108 -5.70 1.09 3.90
C GLY A 108 -6.77 2.12 3.50
N ARG A 109 -6.89 3.23 4.23
CA ARG A 109 -7.84 4.30 3.90
C ARG A 109 -7.22 5.23 2.87
N VAL A 110 -8.02 5.67 1.90
CA VAL A 110 -7.56 6.68 0.95
C VAL A 110 -7.39 7.99 1.70
N LEU A 111 -6.22 8.61 1.58
CA LEU A 111 -5.97 9.93 2.13
C LEU A 111 -6.68 10.96 1.23
N ASN A 112 -7.79 11.54 1.71
CA ASN A 112 -8.42 12.68 1.06
C ASN A 112 -7.61 13.95 1.42
N GLN A 113 -6.91 14.52 0.45
CA GLN A 113 -6.07 15.72 0.61
C GLN A 113 -6.86 16.95 1.14
N GLU A 114 -8.18 16.98 0.93
CA GLU A 114 -9.07 18.07 1.36
C GLU A 114 -9.12 18.24 2.88
N LYS A 115 -8.99 17.16 3.66
CA LYS A 115 -9.05 17.26 5.13
C LYS A 115 -7.77 17.84 5.74
N SER A 116 -6.61 17.47 5.18
CA SER A 116 -5.30 17.97 5.61
C SER A 116 -5.02 19.43 5.24
N ALA A 117 -5.67 19.95 4.19
CA ALA A 117 -5.56 21.36 3.83
C ALA A 117 -6.38 22.27 4.77
N ASN A 118 -7.54 21.78 5.21
CA ASN A 118 -8.43 22.54 6.10
C ASN A 118 -7.90 22.59 7.54
N GLU A 119 -7.29 21.50 8.03
CA GLU A 119 -6.62 21.48 9.35
C GLU A 119 -5.42 22.45 9.39
N LYS A 120 -4.59 22.48 8.34
CA LYS A 120 -3.44 23.41 8.26
C LYS A 120 -3.84 24.88 8.19
N ASN A 121 -4.97 25.22 7.57
CA ASN A 121 -5.45 26.60 7.51
C ASN A 121 -5.95 27.06 8.89
N ASN A 122 -6.66 26.20 9.61
CA ASN A 122 -7.15 26.52 10.95
C ASN A 122 -6.01 26.69 11.97
N ASP A 123 -4.96 25.87 11.87
CA ASP A 123 -3.77 25.99 12.74
C ASP A 123 -3.00 27.29 12.48
N HIS A 124 -2.91 27.73 11.21
CA HIS A 124 -2.24 28.99 10.85
C HIS A 124 -3.04 30.23 11.29
N GLU A 125 -4.37 30.18 11.26
CA GLU A 125 -5.24 31.26 11.76
C GLU A 125 -5.17 31.38 13.28
N HIS A 126 -5.02 30.26 14.01
CA HIS A 126 -4.83 30.28 15.46
C HIS A 126 -3.45 30.81 15.87
N GLU A 127 -2.38 30.44 15.17
CA GLU A 127 -1.02 30.93 15.49
C GLU A 127 -0.84 32.43 15.13
N ALA A 128 -1.50 32.92 14.08
CA ALA A 128 -1.54 34.34 13.74
C ALA A 128 -2.37 35.19 14.72
N ALA A 129 -3.34 34.57 15.42
CA ALA A 129 -4.16 35.25 16.43
C ALA A 129 -3.48 35.30 17.82
N GLU A 130 -2.54 34.41 18.11
CA GLU A 130 -1.86 34.33 19.41
C GLU A 130 -0.59 35.20 19.53
N ASN A 131 0.01 35.64 18.42
CA ASN A 131 1.13 36.59 18.44
C ASN A 131 0.85 37.87 17.62
N PRO A 132 0.06 38.81 18.17
CA PRO A 132 -0.14 40.12 17.56
C PRO A 132 0.91 41.15 18.00
N PHE A 133 2.21 40.82 18.03
CA PHE A 133 3.30 41.81 18.25
C PHE A 133 4.65 41.35 17.68
#